data_AF-J3MWK3-F1
#
_entry.id   AF-J3MWK3-F1
#
_cell.length_a   1.000
_cell.length_b   1.000
_cell.length_c   1.000
_cell.angle_alpha   90.00
_cell.angle_beta   90.00
_cell.angle_gamma   90.00
#
_symmetry.space_group_name_H-M   'P 1'
#
loop_
_entity.id
_entity.type
_entity.pdbx_description
1 polymer ?
#
loop_
_entity_poly.entity_id
_entity_poly.type
_entity_poly.pdbx_seq_one_letter_code
_entity_poly.pdbx_strand_id
1 'polypeptide(L)'
;MIYAADFSEYACILLRDQLDTFIYDVRADPEFSSCSDLGNLAVKMVQSDRHTVFPLVYRLIELALILPVATAIVERAFSAMSIIKTELRNKMWMNHSKSDLTH
;
A
#
# COMPACT_ATOMS: atom_id res chain seq x y z
N MET A 1 1.41 12.33 15.31
CA MET A 1 2.04 12.99 14.15
C MET A 1 2.44 11.89 13.19
N ILE A 2 1.73 11.79 12.07
CA ILE A 2 1.81 10.70 11.09
C ILE A 2 2.57 11.29 9.90
N TYR A 3 3.68 10.67 9.48
CA TYR A 3 4.50 11.02 8.29
C TYR A 3 5.36 12.30 8.34
N ALA A 4 6.50 12.29 9.04
CA ALA A 4 7.53 13.33 8.80
C ALA A 4 8.98 12.80 8.74
N ALA A 5 9.22 11.50 8.93
CA ALA A 5 10.59 11.01 9.10
C ALA A 5 10.80 9.53 8.72
N ASP A 6 10.16 9.01 7.67
CA ASP A 6 10.51 7.64 7.24
C ASP A 6 11.91 7.58 6.60
N PHE A 7 12.37 8.69 6.03
CA PHE A 7 13.73 8.83 5.50
C PHE A 7 14.26 10.23 5.81
N SER A 8 15.36 10.33 6.56
CA SER A 8 16.11 11.58 6.63
C SER A 8 16.67 11.92 5.23
N GLU A 9 17.01 13.18 4.98
CA GLU A 9 17.64 13.57 3.70
C GLU A 9 18.87 12.72 3.37
N TYR A 10 19.64 12.36 4.40
CA TYR A 10 20.76 11.41 4.31
C TYR A 10 20.31 9.99 3.89
N ALA A 11 19.21 9.49 4.45
CA ALA A 11 18.66 8.19 4.08
C ALA A 11 18.14 8.15 2.64
N CYS A 12 17.64 9.27 2.09
CA CYS A 12 17.25 9.38 0.69
C CYS A 12 18.46 9.29 -0.27
N ILE A 13 19.59 9.90 0.11
CA ILE A 13 20.83 9.81 -0.68
C ILE A 13 21.38 8.38 -0.65
N LEU A 14 21.43 7.77 0.53
CA LEU A 14 21.88 6.38 0.69
C LEU A 14 20.95 5.38 -0.01
N LEU A 15 19.63 5.62 0.02
CA LEU A 15 18.65 4.83 -0.72
C LEU A 15 18.91 4.90 -2.23
N ARG A 16 19.21 6.09 -2.76
CA ARG A 16 19.51 6.27 -4.19
C ARG A 16 20.77 5.50 -4.59
N ASP A 17 21.81 5.55 -3.78
CA ASP A 17 23.07 4.83 -4.00
C ASP A 17 22.88 3.30 -3.95
N GLN A 18 22.15 2.82 -2.93
CA GLN A 18 21.78 1.41 -2.83
C GLN A 18 20.88 0.96 -3.99
N LEU A 19 19.96 1.81 -4.44
CA LEU A 19 19.08 1.51 -5.57
C LEU A 19 19.86 1.34 -6.87
N ASP A 20 20.81 2.21 -7.15
CA ASP A 20 21.61 2.14 -8.38
C ASP A 20 22.42 0.83 -8.41
N THR A 21 23.08 0.52 -7.29
CA THR A 21 23.83 -0.72 -7.10
C THR A 21 22.92 -1.95 -7.21
N PHE A 22 21.76 -1.92 -6.58
CA PHE A 22 20.77 -2.99 -6.64
C PHE A 22 20.25 -3.22 -8.07
N ILE A 23 19.94 -2.14 -8.82
CA ILE A 23 19.47 -2.25 -10.21
C ILE A 23 20.54 -2.90 -11.09
N TYR A 24 21.80 -2.54 -10.90
CA TYR A 24 22.90 -3.16 -11.62
C TYR A 24 23.01 -4.66 -11.29
N ASP A 25 22.99 -4.99 -10.00
CA ASP A 25 23.12 -6.36 -9.48
C ASP A 25 21.93 -7.27 -9.86
N VAL A 26 20.72 -6.73 -9.89
CA VAL A 26 19.50 -7.43 -10.34
C VAL A 26 19.48 -7.64 -11.84
N ARG A 27 19.99 -6.68 -12.63
CA ARG A 27 20.10 -6.82 -14.09
C ARG A 27 21.16 -7.84 -14.50
N ALA A 28 22.23 -7.97 -13.72
CA ALA A 28 23.27 -8.96 -13.95
C ALA A 28 22.84 -10.38 -13.57
N ASP A 29 21.86 -10.51 -12.66
CA ASP A 29 21.41 -11.80 -12.16
C ASP A 29 20.16 -12.30 -12.93
N PRO A 30 20.28 -13.38 -13.72
CA PRO A 30 19.15 -13.94 -14.46
C PRO A 30 18.06 -14.48 -13.55
N GLU A 31 18.33 -14.79 -12.28
CA GLU A 31 17.28 -15.20 -11.34
C GLU A 31 16.25 -14.09 -11.16
N PHE A 32 16.64 -12.82 -11.20
CA PHE A 32 15.69 -11.73 -11.03
C PHE A 32 14.90 -11.39 -12.32
N SER A 33 15.32 -11.93 -13.46
CA SER A 33 14.60 -11.74 -14.73
C SER A 33 13.17 -12.31 -14.72
N SER A 34 12.89 -13.28 -13.83
CA SER A 34 11.56 -13.88 -13.67
C SER A 34 10.64 -13.11 -12.72
N CYS A 35 11.09 -12.02 -12.11
CA CYS A 35 10.28 -11.23 -11.18
C CYS A 35 9.40 -10.23 -11.96
N SER A 36 8.16 -10.62 -12.23
CA SER A 36 7.14 -9.77 -12.87
C SER A 36 6.45 -8.80 -11.89
N ASP A 37 6.43 -9.15 -10.60
CA ASP A 37 5.65 -8.47 -9.58
C ASP A 37 6.52 -8.09 -8.37
N LEU A 38 6.14 -6.99 -7.73
CA LEU A 38 6.82 -6.47 -6.54
C LEU A 38 6.86 -7.50 -5.40
N GLY A 39 5.80 -8.30 -5.25
CA GLY A 39 5.74 -9.38 -4.27
C GLY A 39 6.74 -10.51 -4.57
N ASN A 40 6.89 -10.90 -5.83
CA ASN A 40 7.86 -11.92 -6.24
C ASN A 40 9.30 -11.41 -6.09
N LEU A 41 9.53 -10.12 -6.38
CA LEU A 41 10.80 -9.44 -6.12
C LEU A 41 11.16 -9.47 -4.63
N ALA A 42 10.22 -9.13 -3.74
CA ALA A 42 10.44 -9.15 -2.30
C ALA A 42 10.83 -10.56 -1.79
N VAL A 43 10.12 -11.59 -2.24
CA VAL A 43 10.43 -12.98 -1.90
C VAL A 43 11.83 -13.38 -2.36
N LYS A 44 12.20 -13.05 -3.61
CA LYS A 44 13.56 -13.35 -4.12
C LYS A 44 14.65 -12.61 -3.37
N MET A 45 14.43 -11.35 -2.99
CA MET A 45 15.41 -10.59 -2.19
C MET A 45 15.67 -11.23 -0.82
N VAL A 46 14.67 -11.88 -0.23
CA VAL A 46 14.85 -12.64 1.02
C VAL A 46 15.60 -13.94 0.77
N GLN A 47 15.24 -14.67 -0.29
CA GLN A 47 15.88 -15.94 -0.66
C GLN A 47 17.36 -15.80 -1.01
N SER A 48 17.73 -14.70 -1.67
CA SER A 48 19.12 -14.41 -2.08
C SER A 48 19.89 -13.59 -1.04
N ASP A 49 19.36 -13.45 0.19
CA ASP A 49 19.91 -12.62 1.29
C ASP A 49 20.12 -11.12 0.97
N ARG A 50 19.71 -10.66 -0.22
CA ARG A 50 19.82 -9.27 -0.68
C ARG A 50 19.02 -8.27 0.17
N HIS A 51 18.04 -8.74 0.93
CA HIS A 51 17.34 -7.92 1.93
C HIS A 51 18.27 -7.37 3.03
N THR A 52 19.38 -8.06 3.34
CA THR A 52 20.38 -7.58 4.30
C THR A 52 21.41 -6.66 3.67
N VAL A 53 21.73 -6.87 2.40
CA VAL A 53 22.68 -6.07 1.61
C VAL A 53 22.07 -4.74 1.19
N PHE A 54 20.79 -4.74 0.83
CA PHE A 54 20.04 -3.57 0.37
C PHE A 54 18.80 -3.31 1.26
N PRO A 55 19.00 -3.04 2.57
CA PRO A 55 17.90 -2.93 3.53
C PRO A 55 16.96 -1.76 3.23
N LEU A 56 17.47 -0.66 2.65
CA LEU A 56 16.64 0.49 2.29
C LEU A 56 15.75 0.20 1.08
N VAL A 57 16.29 -0.54 0.10
CA VAL A 57 15.53 -0.98 -1.08
C VAL A 57 14.43 -1.96 -0.68
N TYR A 58 14.76 -2.93 0.18
CA TYR A 58 13.78 -3.88 0.71
C TYR A 58 12.64 -3.17 1.45
N ARG A 59 12.97 -2.18 2.31
CA ARG A 59 11.97 -1.39 3.02
C ARG A 59 11.08 -0.57 2.08
N LEU A 60 11.63 -0.03 1.01
CA LEU A 60 10.85 0.68 -0.02
C LEU A 60 9.85 -0.26 -0.72
N ILE A 61 10.28 -1.48 -1.04
CA ILE A 61 9.44 -2.52 -1.63
C ILE A 61 8.32 -2.92 -0.67
N GLU A 62 8.63 -3.10 0.62
CA GLU A 62 7.65 -3.41 1.66
C GLU A 62 6.60 -2.31 1.81
N LEU A 63 7.04 -1.04 1.83
CA LEU A 63 6.13 0.10 1.84
C LEU A 63 5.23 0.14 0.60
N ALA A 64 5.78 -0.16 -0.59
CA ALA A 64 5.03 -0.21 -1.83
C ALA A 64 4.07 -1.42 -1.90
N LEU A 65 4.27 -2.47 -1.11
CA LEU A 65 3.32 -3.58 -0.94
C LEU A 65 2.23 -3.26 0.09
N ILE A 66 2.57 -2.53 1.16
CA ILE A 66 1.64 -2.12 2.20
C ILE A 66 0.74 -0.97 1.72
N LEU A 67 1.24 -0.06 0.90
CA LEU A 67 0.51 1.11 0.42
C LEU A 67 -0.80 0.75 -0.32
N PRO A 68 -0.82 -0.19 -1.29
CA PRO A 68 -2.06 -0.67 -1.92
C PRO A 68 -3.04 -1.28 -0.91
N VAL A 69 -2.53 -2.01 0.08
CA VAL A 69 -3.36 -2.63 1.13
C VAL A 69 -4.00 -1.54 2.00
N ALA A 70 -3.24 -0.53 2.39
CA ALA A 70 -3.74 0.62 3.14
C ALA A 70 -4.79 1.41 2.33
N THR A 71 -4.54 1.65 1.04
CA THR A 71 -5.49 2.33 0.15
C THR A 71 -6.81 1.55 0.03
N ALA A 72 -6.76 0.24 -0.20
CA ALA A 72 -7.96 -0.59 -0.31
C ALA A 72 -8.79 -0.63 0.99
N ILE A 73 -8.13 -0.61 2.16
CA ILE A 73 -8.80 -0.55 3.47
C ILE A 73 -9.53 0.80 3.64
N VAL A 74 -8.88 1.90 3.30
CA VAL A 74 -9.48 3.24 3.39
C VAL A 74 -10.66 3.40 2.43
N GLU A 75 -10.52 2.96 1.18
CA GLU A 75 -11.61 2.99 0.20
C GLU A 75 -12.81 2.14 0.63
N ARG A 76 -12.55 0.94 1.17
CA ARG A 76 -13.61 0.06 1.70
C ARG A 76 -14.30 0.67 2.92
N ALA A 77 -13.55 1.27 3.85
CA ALA A 77 -14.12 1.94 5.02
C ALA A 77 -14.97 3.14 4.61
N PHE A 78 -14.50 3.96 3.66
CA PHE A 78 -15.25 5.09 3.12
C PHE A 78 -16.53 4.64 2.39
N SER A 79 -16.44 3.56 1.62
CA SER A 79 -17.60 2.96 0.96
C SER A 79 -18.66 2.49 1.97
N ALA A 80 -18.25 1.79 3.03
CA ALA A 80 -19.16 1.35 4.09
C ALA A 80 -19.84 2.53 4.80
N MET A 81 -19.13 3.62 5.07
CA MET A 81 -19.71 4.84 5.64
C MET A 81 -20.76 5.48 4.71
N SER A 82 -20.49 5.48 3.40
CA SER A 82 -21.44 5.97 2.40
C SER A 82 -22.73 5.14 2.36
N ILE A 83 -22.60 3.80 2.47
CA ILE A 83 -23.75 2.89 2.55
C ILE A 83 -24.56 3.15 3.81
N ILE A 84 -23.92 3.26 4.97
CA ILE A 84 -24.59 3.53 6.26
C ILE A 84 -25.32 4.88 6.22
N LYS A 85 -24.70 5.92 5.66
CA LYS A 85 -25.32 7.25 5.49
C LYS A 85 -26.55 7.19 4.58
N THR A 86 -26.48 6.40 3.52
CA THR A 86 -27.58 6.24 2.55
C THR A 86 -28.74 5.43 3.14
N GLU A 87 -28.44 4.35 3.87
CA GLU A 87 -29.40 3.55 4.65
C GLU A 87 -30.17 4.40 5.67
N LEU A 88 -29.45 5.25 6.42
CA LEU A 88 -30.06 6.12 7.42
C LEU A 88 -31.03 7.13 6.78
N ARG A 89 -30.62 7.70 5.63
CA ARG A 89 -31.43 8.66 4.87
C ARG A 89 -32.66 8.00 4.23
N ASN A 90 -32.54 6.78 3.72
CA ASN A 90 -33.67 6.02 3.19
C ASN A 90 -34.69 5.66 4.28
N LYS A 91 -34.24 5.32 5.50
CA LYS A 91 -35.13 5.03 6.63
C LYS A 91 -35.97 6.25 7.05
N MET A 92 -35.40 7.44 7.05
CA MET A 92 -36.15 8.68 7.33
C MET A 92 -37.26 8.92 6.31
N TRP A 93 -36.99 8.70 5.02
CA TRP A 93 -37.97 8.83 3.95
C TRP A 93 -39.11 7.80 4.08
N MET A 94 -38.77 6.53 4.34
CA MET A 94 -39.76 5.47 4.55
C MET A 94 -40.67 5.72 5.75
N ASN A 95 -40.16 6.38 6.80
CA ASN A 95 -40.95 6.71 7.99
C ASN A 95 -41.91 7.88 7.73
N HIS A 96 -41.49 8.87 6.94
CA HIS A 96 -42.33 10.00 6.53
C HIS A 96 -43.48 9.55 5.61
N SER A 97 -43.20 8.67 4.64
CA SER A 97 -44.25 8.10 3.78
C SER A 97 -45.23 7.20 4.54
N LYS A 98 -44.82 6.59 5.66
CA LYS A 98 -45.73 5.78 6.50
C LYS A 98 -46.64 6.63 7.39
N SER A 99 -46.20 7.80 7.86
CA SER A 99 -47.05 8.70 8.67
C SER A 99 -48.13 9.41 7.86
N ASP A 100 -47.92 9.62 6.55
CA ASP A 100 -48.91 10.21 5.63
C ASP A 100 -49.99 9.20 5.19
N LEU A 101 -49.77 7.89 5.37
CA LEU A 101 -50.71 6.81 5.01
C LEU A 101 -51.58 6.34 6.19
N THR A 102 -51.38 6.89 7.39
CA THR A 102 -52.11 6.51 8.63
C THR A 102 -53.11 7.56 9.10
N HIS A 103 -53.50 8.51 8.25
CA HIS A 103 -54.46 9.57 8.58
C HIS A 103 -55.67 9.60 7.65
#